data_AF-A2GLG4-F1
#
_entry.id   AF-A2GLG4-F1
#
_cell.length_a   1.000
_cell.length_b   1.000
_cell.length_c   1.000
_cell.angle_alpha   90.00
_cell.angle_beta   90.00
_cell.angle_gamma   90.00
#
_symmetry.space_group_name_H-M   'P 1'
#
loop_
_entity.id
_entity.type
_entity.pdbx_description
1 polymer ?
#
loop_
_entity_poly.entity_id
_entity_poly.type
_entity_poly.pdbx_seq_one_letter_code
_entity_poly.pdbx_strand_id
1 'polypeptide(L)'
;MSTTENTTTAIVHEAINEEYEWVQFNKQLRLIRSVKDDMYQMQSILTACFAPDTKKPQDWFRNQSTQELLSEAQRDILFSENSEEQRLREKSYSPKLYENSEEQRVSKKPQSPKLYENREKLPNGLRGYYVHRLLVNNVAQWASARYSWYV
;
A
#
# COMPACT_ATOMS: atom_id res chain seq x y z
N MET A 1 29.07 15.74 25.54
CA MET A 1 27.87 15.00 25.98
C MET A 1 26.70 15.51 25.16
N SER A 2 26.39 14.87 24.03
CA SER A 2 25.17 15.18 23.28
C SER A 2 24.16 14.10 23.60
N THR A 3 23.07 14.54 24.21
CA THR A 3 21.88 13.78 24.57
C THR A 3 21.32 13.07 23.35
N THR A 4 21.35 11.74 23.38
CA THR A 4 20.57 10.88 22.50
C THR A 4 19.11 10.96 22.95
N GLU A 5 18.28 11.65 22.19
CA GLU A 5 16.83 11.56 22.37
C GLU A 5 16.35 10.23 21.79
N ASN A 6 15.98 9.33 22.68
CA ASN A 6 15.36 8.06 22.37
C ASN A 6 13.88 8.35 22.05
N THR A 7 13.59 8.95 20.89
CA THR A 7 12.20 9.17 20.47
C THR A 7 11.59 7.82 20.11
N THR A 8 10.89 7.21 21.07
CA THR A 8 9.92 6.15 20.81
C THR A 8 8.90 6.73 19.84
N THR A 9 9.02 6.39 18.56
CA THR A 9 8.06 6.78 17.51
C THR A 9 6.74 6.08 17.80
N ALA A 10 5.94 6.62 18.73
CA ALA A 10 4.54 6.24 18.83
C ALA A 10 3.93 6.49 17.45
N ILE A 11 3.35 5.46 16.84
CA ILE A 11 2.66 5.62 15.56
C ILE A 11 1.44 6.47 15.88
N VAL A 12 1.51 7.75 15.55
CA VAL A 12 0.42 8.69 15.79
C VAL A 12 -0.58 8.53 14.66
N HIS A 13 -1.80 8.12 15.02
CA HIS A 13 -2.96 8.10 14.15
C HIS A 13 -3.88 9.26 14.55
N GLU A 14 -4.23 10.12 13.59
CA GLU A 14 -5.21 11.19 13.79
C GLU A 14 -6.33 11.03 12.77
N ALA A 15 -7.55 10.76 13.26
CA ALA A 15 -8.70 10.54 12.41
C ALA A 15 -9.08 11.82 11.65
N ILE A 16 -9.26 11.71 10.32
CA ILE A 16 -9.83 12.78 9.48
C ILE A 16 -11.34 12.56 9.39
N ASN A 17 -11.77 11.31 9.17
CA ASN A 17 -13.15 10.86 9.19
C ASN A 17 -13.19 9.33 9.46
N GLU A 18 -14.35 8.70 9.27
CA GLU A 18 -14.54 7.26 9.51
C GLU A 18 -13.70 6.35 8.58
N GLU A 19 -13.27 6.86 7.41
CA GLU A 19 -12.56 6.07 6.40
C GLU A 19 -11.09 6.48 6.23
N TYR A 20 -10.70 7.65 6.71
CA TYR A 20 -9.39 8.26 6.47
C TYR A 20 -8.76 8.79 7.75
N GLU A 21 -7.46 8.59 7.86
CA GLU A 21 -6.64 9.02 8.98
C GLU A 21 -5.29 9.56 8.51
N TRP A 22 -4.72 10.48 9.29
CA TRP A 22 -3.30 10.80 9.23
C TRP A 22 -2.51 9.74 10.01
N VAL A 23 -1.48 9.19 9.39
CA VAL A 23 -0.57 8.22 10.00
C VAL A 23 0.86 8.72 9.92
N GLN A 24 1.59 8.65 11.03
CA GLN A 24 3.03 8.81 11.02
C GLN A 24 3.69 7.54 10.44
N PHE A 25 4.00 7.56 9.14
CA PHE A 25 4.54 6.41 8.43
C PHE A 25 6.00 6.11 8.85
N ASN A 26 6.82 7.15 8.99
CA ASN A 26 8.17 7.07 9.54
C ASN A 26 8.57 8.43 10.15
N LYS A 27 9.83 8.65 10.53
CA LYS A 27 10.28 9.93 11.13
C LYS A 27 10.13 11.16 10.21
N GLN A 28 9.96 10.96 8.90
CA GLN A 28 9.91 12.03 7.91
C GLN A 28 8.52 12.22 7.29
N LEU A 29 7.74 11.14 7.19
CA LEU A 29 6.48 11.11 6.46
C LEU A 29 5.28 11.00 7.39
N ARG A 30 4.42 12.01 7.31
CA ARG A 30 3.06 12.01 7.86
C ARG A 30 2.08 12.00 6.70
N LEU A 31 1.32 10.93 6.55
CA LEU A 31 0.58 10.61 5.33
C LEU A 31 -0.91 10.39 5.60
N ILE A 32 -1.75 10.62 4.60
CA ILE A 32 -3.16 10.24 4.64
C ILE A 32 -3.29 8.77 4.23
N ARG A 33 -3.93 7.97 5.07
CA ARG A 33 -4.21 6.55 4.86
C ARG A 33 -5.71 6.32 4.83
N SER A 34 -6.14 5.46 3.91
CA SER A 34 -7.47 4.86 3.87
C SER A 34 -7.50 3.65 4.81
N VAL A 35 -8.33 3.72 5.85
CA VAL A 35 -8.42 2.68 6.89
C VAL A 35 -8.98 1.37 6.33
N LYS A 36 -9.88 1.46 5.34
CA LYS A 36 -10.59 0.29 4.76
C LYS A 36 -9.69 -0.67 4.01
N ASP A 37 -8.66 -0.18 3.32
CA ASP A 37 -7.89 -0.94 2.34
C ASP A 37 -6.37 -0.70 2.41
N ASP A 38 -5.89 -0.04 3.47
CA ASP A 38 -4.46 0.22 3.72
C ASP A 38 -3.74 0.97 2.58
N MET A 39 -4.46 1.86 1.90
CA MET A 39 -3.94 2.65 0.80
C MET A 39 -3.53 4.05 1.25
N TYR A 40 -2.42 4.56 0.73
CA TYR A 40 -1.83 5.84 1.10
C TYR A 40 -1.99 6.86 -0.01
N GLN A 41 -2.43 8.07 0.34
CA GLN A 41 -2.66 9.13 -0.63
C GLN A 41 -1.32 9.66 -1.16
N MET A 42 -1.10 9.59 -2.47
CA MET A 42 0.13 10.07 -3.10
C MET A 42 0.36 11.56 -2.85
N GLN A 43 -0.70 12.38 -2.90
CA GLN A 43 -0.55 13.81 -2.66
C GLN A 43 0.04 14.10 -1.28
N SER A 44 -0.39 13.38 -0.24
CA SER A 44 0.20 13.51 1.10
C SER A 44 1.68 13.13 1.15
N ILE A 45 2.12 12.16 0.33
CA ILE A 45 3.55 11.79 0.20
C ILE A 45 4.34 12.94 -0.43
N LEU A 46 3.82 13.52 -1.53
CA LEU A 46 4.48 14.63 -2.21
C LEU A 46 4.60 15.84 -1.29
N THR A 47 3.53 16.16 -0.57
CA THR A 47 3.51 17.25 0.43
C THR A 47 4.52 17.01 1.55
N ALA A 48 4.55 15.80 2.13
CA ALA A 48 5.52 15.45 3.18
C ALA A 48 6.97 15.48 2.68
N CYS A 49 7.20 15.17 1.41
CA CYS A 49 8.53 15.23 0.77
C CYS A 49 8.93 16.64 0.29
N PHE A 50 8.10 17.67 0.48
CA PHE A 50 8.30 19.01 -0.08
C PHE A 50 8.56 18.98 -1.59
N ALA A 51 7.84 18.12 -2.31
CA ALA A 51 7.96 18.01 -3.76
C ALA A 51 7.53 19.32 -4.45
N PRO A 52 8.18 19.72 -5.56
CA PRO A 52 7.76 20.89 -6.32
C PRO A 52 6.38 20.67 -6.95
N ASP A 53 5.59 21.75 -7.07
CA ASP A 53 4.23 21.71 -7.63
C ASP A 53 4.16 21.24 -9.10
N THR A 54 5.31 21.19 -9.78
CA THR A 54 5.43 20.64 -11.13
C THR A 54 5.29 19.11 -11.16
N LYS A 55 5.57 18.41 -10.06
CA LYS A 55 5.42 16.96 -9.97
C LYS A 55 3.99 16.61 -9.61
N LYS A 56 3.30 15.93 -10.53
CA LYS A 56 1.95 15.42 -10.27
C LYS A 56 1.97 13.90 -10.11
N PRO A 57 1.07 13.31 -9.31
CA PRO A 57 1.02 11.86 -9.14
C PRO A 57 0.99 11.08 -10.46
N GLN A 58 0.32 11.63 -11.49
CA GLN A 58 0.27 11.05 -12.84
C GLN A 58 1.64 10.86 -13.48
N ASP A 59 2.60 11.74 -13.20
CA ASP A 59 3.94 11.70 -13.81
C ASP A 59 4.76 10.54 -13.26
N TRP A 60 4.51 10.12 -12.00
CA TRP A 60 5.13 8.92 -11.45
C TRP A 60 4.75 7.67 -12.26
N PHE A 61 3.46 7.51 -12.59
CA PHE A 61 2.96 6.37 -13.38
C PHE A 61 3.46 6.34 -14.82
N ARG A 62 3.92 7.48 -15.36
CA ARG A 62 4.45 7.59 -16.73
C ARG A 62 5.90 7.13 -16.85
N ASN A 63 6.62 7.02 -15.73
CA ASN A 63 8.02 6.61 -15.76
C ASN A 63 8.15 5.12 -16.08
N GLN A 64 9.07 4.79 -16.98
CA GLN A 64 9.36 3.42 -17.39
C GLN A 64 9.72 2.52 -16.19
N SER A 65 10.62 3.00 -15.31
CA SER A 65 11.03 2.27 -14.10
C SER A 65 9.88 2.02 -13.12
N THR A 66 8.89 2.90 -13.08
CA THR A 66 7.68 2.71 -12.27
C THR A 66 6.76 1.65 -12.86
N GLN A 67 6.61 1.61 -14.19
CA GLN A 67 5.82 0.58 -14.86
C GLN A 67 6.43 -0.81 -14.66
N GLU A 68 7.75 -0.92 -14.72
CA GLU A 68 8.49 -2.15 -14.41
C GLU A 68 8.25 -2.57 -12.96
N LEU A 69 8.41 -1.66 -11.99
CA LEU A 69 8.14 -1.92 -10.58
C LEU A 69 6.71 -2.41 -10.33
N LEU A 70 5.71 -1.76 -10.94
CA LEU A 70 4.30 -2.15 -10.82
C LEU A 70 4.05 -3.53 -11.43
N SER A 71 4.70 -3.84 -12.56
CA SER A 71 4.58 -5.13 -13.23
C SER A 71 5.17 -6.27 -12.39
N GLU A 72 6.35 -6.06 -11.79
CA GLU A 72 6.98 -7.04 -10.91
C GLU A 72 6.18 -7.21 -9.60
N ALA A 73 5.72 -6.13 -8.99
CA ALA A 73 4.89 -6.21 -7.79
C ALA A 73 3.57 -6.97 -8.04
N GLN A 74 2.95 -6.75 -9.20
CA GLN A 74 1.74 -7.47 -9.59
C GLN A 74 2.01 -8.95 -9.81
N ARG A 75 3.16 -9.28 -10.42
CA ARG A 75 3.60 -10.65 -10.66
C ARG A 75 3.87 -11.39 -9.34
N ASP A 76 4.54 -10.77 -8.39
CA ASP A 76 4.82 -11.36 -7.07
C ASP A 76 3.53 -11.67 -6.29
N ILE A 77 2.56 -10.75 -6.33
CA ILE A 77 1.23 -10.96 -5.73
C ILE A 77 0.55 -12.18 -6.35
N LEU A 78 0.54 -12.28 -7.67
CA LEU A 78 -0.09 -13.38 -8.40
C LEU A 78 0.61 -14.74 -8.13
N PHE A 79 1.94 -14.76 -8.03
CA PHE A 79 2.67 -16.00 -7.74
C PHE A 79 2.52 -16.45 -6.30
N SER A 80 2.41 -15.51 -5.35
CA SER A 80 2.10 -15.81 -3.96
C SER A 80 0.73 -16.49 -3.82
N GLU A 81 -0.29 -15.91 -4.46
CA GLU A 81 -1.66 -16.45 -4.43
C GLU A 81 -1.74 -17.87 -5.02
N ASN A 82 -1.10 -18.10 -6.16
CA ASN A 82 -1.06 -19.43 -6.79
C ASN A 82 -0.34 -20.48 -5.92
N SER A 83 0.72 -20.08 -5.22
CA SER A 83 1.46 -20.97 -4.31
C SER A 83 0.63 -21.35 -3.08
N GLU A 84 -0.15 -20.41 -2.54
CA GLU A 84 -1.07 -20.68 -1.42
C GLU A 84 -2.25 -21.57 -1.83
N GLU A 85 -2.83 -21.35 -3.01
CA GLU A 85 -3.86 -22.23 -3.57
C GLU A 85 -3.35 -23.67 -3.73
N GLN A 86 -2.10 -23.84 -4.19
CA GLN A 86 -1.49 -25.16 -4.33
C GLN A 86 -1.24 -25.84 -2.97
N ARG A 87 -0.75 -25.11 -1.97
CA ARG A 87 -0.56 -25.63 -0.60
C ARG A 87 -1.88 -26.05 0.06
N LEU A 88 -2.97 -25.30 -0.16
CA LEU A 88 -4.30 -25.66 0.36
C LEU A 88 -4.85 -26.92 -0.30
N ARG A 89 -4.60 -27.12 -1.61
CA ARG A 89 -4.94 -28.36 -2.32
C ARG A 89 -4.18 -29.56 -1.76
N GLU A 90 -2.88 -29.42 -1.50
CA GLU A 90 -2.04 -30.48 -0.93
C GLU A 90 -2.45 -30.81 0.52
N LYS A 91 -2.80 -29.81 1.33
CA LYS A 91 -3.28 -30.02 2.71
C LYS A 91 -4.65 -30.69 2.79
N SER A 92 -5.46 -30.61 1.73
CA SER A 92 -6.77 -31.27 1.63
C SER A 92 -6.69 -32.77 1.31
N TYR A 93 -5.57 -33.26 0.78
CA TYR A 93 -5.36 -34.69 0.50
C TYR A 93 -4.79 -35.41 1.74
N SER A 94 -5.63 -35.58 2.76
CA SER A 94 -5.44 -36.62 3.79
C SER A 94 -6.51 -37.69 3.55
N PRO A 95 -6.17 -38.96 3.24
CA PRO A 95 -7.18 -39.96 2.92
C PRO A 95 -7.95 -40.36 4.18
N LYS A 96 -9.11 -39.73 4.40
CA LYS A 96 -10.16 -40.31 5.25
C LYS A 96 -11.47 -40.39 4.45
N LEU A 97 -12.03 -41.59 4.55
CA LEU A 97 -13.24 -42.15 3.96
C LEU A 97 -14.42 -41.15 3.82
N TYR A 98 -15.13 -41.26 2.67
CA TYR A 98 -16.57 -41.02 2.36
C TYR A 98 -17.35 -40.11 3.34
N GLU A 99 -18.07 -39.05 2.96
CA GLU A 99 -19.20 -38.97 2.02
C GLU A 99 -19.74 -37.51 2.00
N ASN A 100 -20.52 -37.15 0.97
CA ASN A 100 -21.51 -36.05 0.89
C ASN A 100 -21.34 -34.77 1.75
N SER A 101 -21.02 -33.66 1.08
CA SER A 101 -21.92 -32.49 1.02
C SER A 101 -21.33 -31.42 0.09
N GLU A 102 -22.13 -31.00 -0.88
CA GLU A 102 -21.92 -29.82 -1.74
C GLU A 102 -22.03 -28.51 -0.93
N GLU A 103 -21.26 -28.38 0.15
CA GLU A 103 -21.22 -27.15 0.93
C GLU A 103 -20.30 -26.12 0.29
N GLN A 104 -20.91 -25.33 -0.60
CA GLN A 104 -20.81 -23.87 -0.60
C GLN A 104 -19.50 -23.30 -0.06
N ARG A 105 -18.39 -23.51 -0.76
CA ARG A 105 -17.25 -22.61 -0.68
C ARG A 105 -17.28 -21.71 -1.90
N VAL A 106 -18.20 -20.74 -1.86
CA VAL A 106 -17.89 -19.41 -2.41
C VAL A 106 -16.75 -18.89 -1.53
N SER A 107 -15.55 -19.41 -1.80
CA SER A 107 -14.31 -18.85 -1.31
C SER A 107 -14.31 -17.45 -1.89
N LYS A 108 -14.63 -16.44 -1.07
CA LYS A 108 -14.38 -15.05 -1.44
C LYS A 108 -12.89 -15.01 -1.75
N LYS A 109 -12.55 -15.05 -3.05
CA LYS A 109 -11.17 -14.88 -3.51
C LYS A 109 -10.65 -13.65 -2.78
N PRO A 110 -9.54 -13.74 -2.02
CA PRO A 110 -8.91 -12.53 -1.51
C PRO A 110 -8.73 -11.64 -2.73
N GLN A 111 -9.37 -10.48 -2.70
CA GLN A 111 -9.29 -9.54 -3.80
C GLN A 111 -7.82 -9.18 -3.88
N SER A 112 -7.17 -9.55 -4.98
CA SER A 112 -5.72 -9.41 -5.10
C SER A 112 -5.32 -7.99 -4.70
N PRO A 113 -4.32 -7.81 -3.82
CA PRO A 113 -3.96 -6.51 -3.27
C PRO A 113 -3.81 -5.47 -4.39
N LYS A 114 -4.71 -4.50 -4.42
CA LYS A 114 -4.71 -3.44 -5.42
C LYS A 114 -3.48 -2.56 -5.16
N LEU A 115 -2.57 -2.47 -6.13
CA LEU A 115 -1.34 -1.70 -5.99
C LEU A 115 -1.57 -0.19 -5.96
N TYR A 116 -2.53 0.32 -6.74
CA TYR A 116 -2.86 1.73 -6.77
C TYR A 116 -4.31 1.96 -7.20
N GLU A 117 -4.86 3.11 -6.86
CA GLU A 117 -6.22 3.52 -7.19
C GLU A 117 -6.33 5.02 -7.40
N ASN A 118 -7.06 5.45 -8.43
CA ASN A 118 -7.45 6.85 -8.57
C ASN A 118 -8.86 7.07 -8.02
N ARG A 119 -8.99 7.91 -6.99
CA ARG A 119 -10.24 8.24 -6.31
C ARG A 119 -10.65 9.69 -6.57
N GLU A 120 -11.04 10.02 -7.79
CA GLU A 120 -11.43 11.39 -8.15
C GLU A 120 -12.80 11.82 -7.60
N LYS A 121 -13.65 10.85 -7.26
CA LYS A 121 -15.02 11.07 -6.76
C LYS A 121 -15.10 11.53 -5.29
N LEU A 122 -13.97 11.57 -4.60
CA LEU A 122 -13.90 11.97 -3.19
C LEU A 122 -13.97 13.49 -3.01
N PRO A 123 -14.29 13.98 -1.79
CA PRO A 123 -14.24 15.39 -1.49
C PRO A 123 -12.83 15.99 -1.71
N ASN A 124 -12.80 17.30 -1.89
CA ASN A 124 -11.55 18.04 -2.06
C ASN A 124 -10.64 17.81 -0.85
N GLY A 125 -9.35 17.53 -1.11
CA GLY A 125 -8.36 17.18 -0.09
C GLY A 125 -8.15 15.67 0.11
N LEU A 126 -9.15 14.82 -0.16
CA LEU A 126 -9.02 13.36 -0.10
C LEU A 126 -8.97 12.71 -1.49
N ARG A 127 -9.45 13.38 -2.53
CA ARG A 127 -9.38 12.87 -3.90
C ARG A 127 -7.96 12.77 -4.46
N GLY A 128 -7.79 11.86 -5.41
CA GLY A 128 -6.55 11.69 -6.16
C GLY A 128 -6.04 10.25 -6.11
N TYR A 129 -4.76 10.08 -6.39
CA TYR A 129 -4.13 8.77 -6.44
C TYR A 129 -3.77 8.26 -5.05
N TYR A 130 -4.04 6.98 -4.86
CA TYR A 130 -3.70 6.19 -3.70
C TYR A 130 -2.80 5.04 -4.12
N VAL A 131 -1.81 4.73 -3.30
CA VAL A 131 -0.85 3.64 -3.54
C VAL A 131 -0.78 2.73 -2.33
N HIS A 132 -0.54 1.44 -2.60
CA HIS A 132 -0.33 0.46 -1.56
C HIS A 132 0.92 0.77 -0.74
N ARG A 133 0.95 0.33 0.52
CA ARG A 133 2.05 0.54 1.46
C ARG A 133 3.44 0.24 0.87
N LEU A 134 3.54 -0.81 0.06
CA LEU A 134 4.78 -1.25 -0.59
C LEU A 134 5.39 -0.18 -1.51
N LEU A 135 4.57 0.69 -2.11
CA LEU A 135 5.00 1.69 -3.08
C LEU A 135 5.32 3.04 -2.44
N VAL A 136 4.96 3.26 -1.17
CA VAL A 136 5.14 4.55 -0.46
C VAL A 136 6.59 5.04 -0.54
N ASN A 137 7.55 4.16 -0.26
CA ASN A 137 8.97 4.51 -0.30
C ASN A 137 9.44 4.88 -1.71
N ASN A 138 8.97 4.17 -2.73
CA ASN A 138 9.34 4.46 -4.12
C ASN A 138 8.78 5.82 -4.57
N VAL A 139 7.50 6.08 -4.26
CA VAL A 139 6.87 7.38 -4.54
C VAL A 139 7.60 8.51 -3.81
N ALA A 140 8.00 8.29 -2.55
CA ALA A 140 8.73 9.28 -1.77
C ALA A 140 10.14 9.57 -2.33
N GLN A 141 10.87 8.54 -2.78
CA GLN A 141 12.16 8.71 -3.47
C GLN A 141 12.01 9.46 -4.80
N TRP A 142 10.97 9.15 -5.57
CA TRP A 142 10.65 9.89 -6.79
C TRP A 142 10.27 11.34 -6.49
N ALA A 143 9.48 11.59 -5.44
CA ALA A 143 9.05 12.92 -5.03
C ALA A 143 10.25 13.78 -4.64
N SER A 144 11.16 13.24 -3.82
CA SER A 144 12.38 13.91 -3.36
C SER A 144 13.54 12.93 -3.22
N ALA A 145 14.61 13.14 -3.99
CA ALA A 145 15.81 12.32 -3.89
C ALA A 145 16.42 12.35 -2.46
N ARG A 146 16.21 13.44 -1.72
CA ARG A 146 16.64 13.57 -0.31
C ARG A 146 15.99 12.53 0.61
N TYR A 147 14.82 12.01 0.24
CA TYR A 147 14.17 10.94 1.00
C TYR A 147 15.01 9.66 1.05
N SER A 148 15.87 9.41 0.05
CA SER A 148 16.77 8.24 0.04
C SER A 148 17.76 8.19 1.20
N TRP A 149 18.01 9.32 1.89
CA TRP A 149 18.89 9.35 3.07
C TRP A 149 18.20 8.85 4.35
N TYR A 150 16.90 8.61 4.31
CA TYR A 150 16.08 8.29 5.48
C TYR A 150 15.42 6.90 5.41
N VAL A 151 15.68 6.14 4.35
CA VAL A 151 15.16 4.78 4.11
C VAL A 151 16.21 3.75 4.50
#